data_AF-A0A1J3HCZ9-F1
#
_entry.id   AF-A0A1J3HCZ9-F1
#
_cell.length_a   1.000
_cell.length_b   1.000
_cell.length_c   1.000
_cell.angle_alpha   90.00
_cell.angle_beta   90.00
_cell.angle_gamma   90.00
#
_symmetry.space_group_name_H-M   'P 1'
#
loop_
_entity.id
_entity.type
_entity.pdbx_description
1 polymer ?
#
loop_
_entity_poly.entity_id
_entity_poly.type
_entity_poly.pdbx_seq_one_letter_code
_entity_poly.pdbx_strand_id
1 'polypeptide(L)'
;PENGFKPGVVTYNAVMRGLFKLHKGDEAMCVFDQMAKAGVSADNTTYAIIIDGLCGTGRVDTAKRFWDDVIWPSGRHDAFVYSAFLKGLCRFGNLGDACHFLYELADSGAVPNVVCYNIVIDECSRRGLKREAYQILEEMRKNGQAPDAVTWRILDKLHDSRSLAMEGESNL
;
A
#
# COMPACT_ATOMS: atom_id res chain seq x y z
N PRO A 1 38.00 2.58 10.29
CA PRO A 1 38.02 2.22 8.85
C PRO A 1 37.54 3.41 8.01
N GLU A 2 38.51 4.13 7.48
CA GLU A 2 38.40 5.38 6.71
C GLU A 2 38.31 5.05 5.22
N ASN A 3 37.08 4.90 4.72
CA ASN A 3 36.77 5.19 3.31
C ASN A 3 35.63 6.20 3.36
N GLY A 4 35.94 7.46 3.04
CA GLY A 4 35.07 8.64 3.20
C GLY A 4 33.83 8.69 2.29
N PHE A 5 33.09 7.60 2.16
CA PHE A 5 31.81 7.58 1.48
C PHE A 5 30.71 7.98 2.46
N LYS A 6 30.15 9.18 2.26
CA LYS A 6 28.92 9.57 2.96
C LYS A 6 27.76 8.73 2.41
N PRO A 7 27.06 7.95 3.25
CA PRO A 7 25.92 7.15 2.80
C PRO A 7 24.85 8.04 2.15
N GLY A 8 24.40 7.66 0.95
CA GLY A 8 23.29 8.33 0.26
C GLY A 8 21.95 7.66 0.53
N VAL A 9 20.86 8.21 -0.01
CA VAL A 9 19.50 7.66 0.13
C VAL A 9 19.41 6.18 -0.27
N VAL A 10 20.10 5.79 -1.34
CA VAL A 10 20.16 4.40 -1.80
C VAL A 10 20.81 3.48 -0.77
N THR A 11 21.87 3.93 -0.09
CA THR A 11 22.57 3.16 0.95
C THR A 11 21.65 2.94 2.16
N TYR A 12 21.00 4.00 2.64
CA TYR A 12 20.03 3.91 3.73
C TYR A 12 18.87 2.99 3.38
N ASN A 13 18.30 3.14 2.17
CA ASN A 13 17.20 2.32 1.68
C ASN A 13 17.58 0.82 1.62
N ALA A 14 18.80 0.49 1.19
CA ALA A 14 19.27 -0.89 1.16
C ALA A 14 19.37 -1.50 2.57
N VAL A 15 19.92 -0.76 3.53
CA VAL A 15 20.05 -1.20 4.92
C VAL A 15 18.67 -1.38 5.56
N MET A 16 17.77 -0.39 5.47
CA MET A 16 16.42 -0.48 6.01
C MET A 16 15.65 -1.68 5.43
N ARG A 17 15.73 -1.88 4.10
CA ARG A 17 15.09 -3.04 3.45
C ARG A 17 15.65 -4.37 3.99
N GLY A 18 16.95 -4.46 4.20
CA GLY A 18 17.59 -5.64 4.80
C GLY A 18 17.10 -5.90 6.22
N LEU A 19 17.02 -4.86 7.05
CA LEU A 19 16.58 -4.97 8.44
C LEU A 19 15.11 -5.40 8.54
N PHE A 20 14.22 -4.85 7.73
CA PHE A 20 12.82 -5.30 7.68
C PHE A 20 12.70 -6.77 7.25
N LYS A 21 13.49 -7.22 6.28
CA LYS A 21 13.55 -8.65 5.87
C LYS A 21 14.06 -9.56 6.99
N LEU A 22 14.87 -9.05 7.90
CA LEU A 22 15.36 -9.77 9.09
C LEU A 22 14.43 -9.60 10.29
N HIS A 23 13.22 -9.05 10.11
CA HIS A 23 12.26 -8.74 11.17
C HIS A 23 12.79 -7.78 12.26
N LYS A 24 13.83 -7.00 11.93
CA LYS A 24 14.46 -5.99 12.80
C LYS A 24 13.87 -4.61 12.55
N GLY A 25 12.55 -4.49 12.70
CA GLY A 25 11.82 -3.27 12.37
C GLY A 25 12.26 -2.04 13.19
N ASP A 26 12.55 -2.21 14.49
CA ASP A 26 13.02 -1.11 15.33
C ASP A 26 14.41 -0.61 14.90
N GLU A 27 15.34 -1.51 14.57
CA GLU A 27 16.64 -1.14 14.02
C GLU A 27 16.48 -0.40 12.68
N ALA A 28 15.54 -0.82 11.82
CA ALA A 28 15.25 -0.14 10.56
C ALA A 28 14.76 1.31 10.80
N MET A 29 13.91 1.53 11.80
CA MET A 29 13.46 2.87 12.18
C MET A 29 14.60 3.72 12.77
N CYS A 30 15.50 3.11 13.56
CA CYS A 30 16.72 3.81 14.00
C CYS A 30 17.60 4.26 12.81
N VAL A 31 17.69 3.44 11.76
CA VAL A 31 18.42 3.80 10.53
C VAL A 31 17.72 4.95 9.80
N PHE A 32 16.39 4.99 9.77
CA PHE A 32 15.64 6.13 9.25
C PHE A 32 15.92 7.42 10.04
N ASP A 33 15.95 7.36 11.37
CA ASP A 33 16.28 8.52 12.20
C ASP A 33 17.73 9.00 11.98
N GLN A 34 18.65 8.07 11.78
CA GLN A 34 20.05 8.38 11.44
C GLN A 34 20.17 9.05 10.07
N MET A 35 19.37 8.62 9.09
CA MET A 35 19.30 9.24 7.76
C MET A 35 18.90 10.72 7.87
N ALA A 36 17.87 11.02 8.66
CA ALA A 36 17.43 12.40 8.92
C ALA A 36 18.52 13.22 9.64
N LYS A 37 19.15 12.67 10.70
CA LYS A 37 20.25 13.33 11.43
C LYS A 37 21.48 13.60 10.56
N ALA A 38 21.72 12.77 9.55
CA ALA A 38 22.78 12.94 8.57
C ALA A 38 22.42 13.96 7.46
N GLY A 39 21.22 14.54 7.48
CA GLY A 39 20.75 15.49 6.47
C GLY A 39 20.41 14.85 5.13
N VAL A 40 20.26 13.52 5.07
CA VAL A 40 19.88 12.82 3.85
C VAL A 40 18.35 12.77 3.77
N SER A 41 17.77 13.38 2.75
CA SER A 41 16.30 13.42 2.63
C SER A 41 15.72 12.08 2.17
N ALA A 42 14.64 11.66 2.82
CA ALA A 42 13.82 10.53 2.38
C ALA A 42 13.15 10.82 1.04
N ASP A 43 12.96 9.75 0.27
CA ASP A 43 12.23 9.75 -1.00
C ASP A 43 11.08 8.74 -0.98
N ASN A 44 10.31 8.69 -2.07
CA ASN A 44 9.17 7.79 -2.22
C ASN A 44 9.58 6.31 -2.05
N THR A 45 10.83 5.96 -2.39
CA THR A 45 11.36 4.60 -2.19
C THR A 45 11.60 4.31 -0.71
N THR A 46 12.14 5.28 0.04
CA THR A 46 12.30 5.20 1.49
C THR A 46 10.96 4.93 2.17
N TYR A 47 9.94 5.72 1.83
CA TYR A 47 8.61 5.59 2.42
C TYR A 47 7.95 4.26 2.09
N ALA A 48 8.03 3.82 0.82
CA ALA A 48 7.51 2.52 0.43
C ALA A 48 8.20 1.34 1.15
N ILE A 49 9.51 1.43 1.41
CA ILE A 49 10.25 0.42 2.20
C ILE A 49 9.72 0.35 3.63
N ILE A 50 9.55 1.50 4.28
CA ILE A 50 9.11 1.57 5.67
C ILE A 50 7.67 1.07 5.81
N ILE A 51 6.77 1.51 4.93
CA ILE A 51 5.37 1.05 4.94
C ILE A 51 5.28 -0.46 4.72
N ASP A 52 5.91 -0.99 3.68
CA ASP A 52 5.89 -2.44 3.38
C ASP A 52 6.51 -3.24 4.53
N GLY A 53 7.62 -2.76 5.09
CA GLY A 53 8.30 -3.38 6.21
C GLY A 53 7.49 -3.39 7.52
N LEU A 54 6.86 -2.27 7.87
CA LEU A 54 6.01 -2.16 9.07
C LEU A 54 4.75 -3.03 8.92
N CYS A 55 4.06 -2.95 7.77
CA CYS A 55 2.90 -3.81 7.51
C CYS A 55 3.29 -5.29 7.52
N GLY A 56 4.39 -5.66 6.85
CA GLY A 56 4.87 -7.04 6.78
C GLY A 56 5.38 -7.63 8.10
N THR A 57 5.65 -6.78 9.10
CA THR A 57 5.97 -7.20 10.47
C THR A 57 4.77 -7.11 11.42
N GLY A 58 3.55 -6.93 10.88
CA GLY A 58 2.32 -6.85 11.66
C GLY A 58 2.10 -5.52 12.39
N ARG A 59 2.96 -4.51 12.14
CA ARG A 59 2.92 -3.19 12.79
C ARG A 59 2.10 -2.18 11.98
N VAL A 60 0.91 -2.57 11.54
CA VAL A 60 0.04 -1.75 10.68
C VAL A 60 -0.30 -0.39 11.29
N ASP A 61 -0.60 -0.33 12.59
CA ASP A 61 -0.87 0.95 13.28
C ASP A 61 0.35 1.88 13.32
N THR A 62 1.56 1.30 13.34
CA THR A 62 2.79 2.09 13.23
C THR A 62 2.98 2.63 11.82
N ALA A 63 2.59 1.86 10.80
CA ALA A 63 2.59 2.33 9.41
C ALA A 63 1.61 3.48 9.19
N LYS A 64 0.41 3.43 9.80
CA LYS A 64 -0.58 4.53 9.78
C LYS A 64 -0.03 5.79 10.44
N ARG A 65 0.52 5.69 11.66
CA ARG A 65 1.17 6.86 12.29
C ARG A 65 2.33 7.41 11.46
N PHE A 66 3.15 6.53 10.86
CA PHE A 66 4.24 6.97 9.98
C PHE A 66 3.71 7.70 8.73
N TRP A 67 2.56 7.28 8.20
CA TRP A 67 1.88 7.99 7.14
C TRP A 67 1.48 9.41 7.57
N ASP A 68 0.73 9.51 8.67
CA ASP A 68 0.15 10.78 9.14
C ASP A 68 1.22 11.77 9.64
N ASP A 69 2.22 11.28 10.37
CA ASP A 69 3.21 12.10 11.05
C ASP A 69 4.40 12.47 10.14
N VAL A 70 4.70 11.63 9.14
CA VAL A 70 5.94 11.77 8.34
C VAL A 70 5.66 11.90 6.85
N ILE A 71 4.94 10.95 6.26
CA ILE A 71 4.78 10.92 4.80
C ILE A 71 3.89 12.06 4.33
N TRP A 72 2.68 12.18 4.87
CA TRP A 72 1.69 13.16 4.45
C TRP A 72 2.21 14.61 4.58
N PRO A 73 2.78 15.04 5.72
CA PRO A 73 3.29 16.40 5.86
C PRO A 73 4.53 16.68 5.02
N SER A 74 5.25 15.64 4.56
CA SER A 74 6.44 15.83 3.73
C SER A 74 6.15 16.40 2.35
N GLY A 75 4.90 16.26 1.86
CA GLY A 75 4.51 16.58 0.48
C GLY A 75 5.25 15.77 -0.59
N ARG A 76 6.05 14.78 -0.19
CA ARG A 76 6.81 13.88 -1.07
C ARG A 76 6.14 12.52 -1.10
N HIS A 77 4.95 12.50 -1.66
CA HIS A 77 4.17 11.29 -1.87
C HIS A 77 3.49 11.35 -3.23
N ASP A 78 3.35 10.18 -3.85
CA ASP A 78 2.74 10.01 -5.15
C ASP A 78 1.96 8.70 -5.19
N ALA A 79 1.42 8.37 -6.36
CA ALA A 79 0.68 7.13 -6.56
C ALA A 79 1.50 5.87 -6.26
N PHE A 80 2.84 5.92 -6.32
CA PHE A 80 3.69 4.78 -5.94
C PHE A 80 3.65 4.55 -4.43
N VAL A 81 3.77 5.62 -3.61
CA VAL A 81 3.65 5.50 -2.15
C VAL A 81 2.22 5.09 -1.75
N TYR A 82 1.18 5.65 -2.38
CA TYR A 82 -0.21 5.26 -2.15
C TYR A 82 -0.43 3.77 -2.42
N SER A 83 0.07 3.29 -3.55
CA SER A 83 -0.02 1.88 -3.94
C SER A 83 0.70 0.96 -2.96
N ALA A 84 1.86 1.38 -2.43
CA ALA A 84 2.59 0.60 -1.42
C ALA A 84 1.77 0.49 -0.13
N PHE A 85 1.15 1.58 0.30
CA PHE A 85 0.36 1.57 1.52
C PHE A 85 -0.95 0.78 1.39
N LEU A 86 -1.68 0.96 0.29
CA LEU A 86 -2.87 0.15 -0.02
C LEU A 86 -2.55 -1.34 -0.06
N LYS A 87 -1.43 -1.74 -0.69
CA LYS A 87 -0.97 -3.14 -0.67
C LYS A 87 -0.69 -3.63 0.75
N GLY A 88 -0.02 -2.81 1.56
CA GLY A 88 0.25 -3.12 2.96
C GLY A 88 -1.03 -3.34 3.78
N LEU A 89 -2.00 -2.42 3.65
CA LEU A 89 -3.30 -2.50 4.34
C LEU A 89 -4.13 -3.69 3.87
N CYS A 90 -4.22 -3.94 2.55
CA CYS A 90 -4.95 -5.10 2.03
C CYS A 90 -4.34 -6.43 2.48
N ARG A 91 -3.00 -6.54 2.46
CA ARG A 91 -2.29 -7.79 2.74
C ARG A 91 -2.16 -8.11 4.23
N PHE A 92 -1.89 -7.11 5.05
CA PHE A 92 -1.52 -7.29 6.45
C PHE A 92 -2.46 -6.58 7.43
N GLY A 93 -3.24 -5.61 6.95
CA GLY A 93 -4.30 -4.96 7.72
C GLY A 93 -5.67 -5.55 7.42
N ASN A 94 -6.69 -4.71 7.46
CA ASN A 94 -8.05 -5.06 7.06
C ASN A 94 -8.50 -4.26 5.83
N LEU A 95 -9.45 -4.80 5.07
CA LEU A 95 -9.98 -4.14 3.87
C LEU A 95 -10.66 -2.81 4.18
N GLY A 96 -11.29 -2.66 5.35
CA GLY A 96 -11.92 -1.41 5.77
C GLY A 96 -10.92 -0.25 5.84
N ASP A 97 -9.75 -0.50 6.42
CA ASP A 97 -8.65 0.47 6.47
C ASP A 97 -8.15 0.84 5.08
N ALA A 98 -8.03 -0.14 4.17
CA ALA A 98 -7.60 0.11 2.79
C ALA A 98 -8.62 0.97 2.03
N CYS A 99 -9.92 0.67 2.18
CA CYS A 99 -10.99 1.48 1.60
C CYS A 99 -10.99 2.90 2.18
N HIS A 100 -10.92 3.03 3.51
CA HIS A 100 -10.88 4.32 4.18
C HIS A 100 -9.71 5.18 3.70
N PHE A 101 -8.51 4.60 3.65
CA PHE A 101 -7.32 5.28 3.14
C PHE A 101 -7.48 5.73 1.67
N LEU A 102 -8.08 4.90 0.82
CA LEU A 102 -8.35 5.28 -0.58
C LEU A 102 -9.32 6.47 -0.67
N TYR A 103 -10.37 6.49 0.15
CA TYR A 103 -11.31 7.61 0.22
C TYR A 103 -10.66 8.89 0.77
N GLU A 104 -9.85 8.79 1.83
CA GLU A 104 -9.13 9.93 2.38
C GLU A 104 -8.16 10.55 1.36
N LEU A 105 -7.49 9.73 0.55
CA LEU A 105 -6.66 10.24 -0.55
C LEU A 105 -7.50 11.03 -1.57
N ALA A 106 -8.69 10.54 -1.94
CA ALA A 106 -9.55 11.26 -2.87
C ALA A 106 -10.09 12.57 -2.26
N ASP A 107 -10.58 12.52 -1.01
CA ASP A 107 -11.16 13.67 -0.31
C ASP A 107 -10.14 14.76 0.00
N SER A 108 -8.87 14.39 0.19
CA SER A 108 -7.76 15.33 0.40
C SER A 108 -7.25 16.00 -0.89
N GLY A 109 -7.85 15.67 -2.04
CA GLY A 109 -7.46 16.21 -3.35
C GLY A 109 -6.23 15.53 -3.96
N ALA A 110 -5.73 14.44 -3.36
CA ALA A 110 -4.77 13.59 -4.05
C ALA A 110 -5.48 12.83 -5.19
N VAL A 111 -4.70 12.36 -6.17
CA VAL A 111 -5.22 11.61 -7.32
C VAL A 111 -4.67 10.18 -7.27
N PRO A 112 -5.35 9.24 -6.58
CA PRO A 112 -5.05 7.83 -6.71
C PRO A 112 -5.18 7.39 -8.17
N ASN A 113 -4.21 6.65 -8.67
CA ASN A 113 -4.24 6.16 -10.05
C ASN A 113 -5.00 4.83 -10.15
N VAL A 114 -5.19 4.36 -11.39
CA VAL A 114 -5.80 3.04 -11.69
C VAL A 114 -5.23 1.89 -10.86
N VAL A 115 -3.92 1.90 -10.58
CA VAL A 115 -3.27 0.86 -9.77
C VAL A 115 -3.79 0.85 -8.32
N CYS A 116 -3.98 2.03 -7.72
CA CYS A 116 -4.51 2.17 -6.36
C CYS A 116 -5.91 1.54 -6.25
N TYR A 117 -6.81 1.88 -7.18
CA TYR A 117 -8.15 1.29 -7.24
C TYR A 117 -8.11 -0.22 -7.48
N ASN A 118 -7.31 -0.68 -8.44
CA ASN A 118 -7.19 -2.11 -8.75
C ASN A 118 -6.68 -2.93 -7.56
N ILE A 119 -5.84 -2.39 -6.69
CA ILE A 119 -5.41 -3.07 -5.45
C ILE A 119 -6.60 -3.38 -4.54
N VAL A 120 -7.48 -2.40 -4.33
CA VAL A 120 -8.65 -2.56 -3.44
C VAL A 120 -9.72 -3.41 -4.10
N ILE A 121 -9.99 -3.23 -5.41
CA ILE A 121 -10.94 -4.06 -6.16
C ILE A 121 -10.51 -5.53 -6.16
N ASP A 122 -9.22 -5.82 -6.33
CA ASP A 122 -8.69 -7.19 -6.28
C ASP A 122 -8.81 -7.80 -4.88
N GLU A 123 -8.63 -7.00 -3.82
CA GLU A 123 -8.87 -7.45 -2.45
C GLU A 123 -10.35 -7.77 -2.21
N CYS A 124 -11.27 -6.90 -2.65
CA CYS A 124 -12.71 -7.17 -2.59
C CYS A 124 -13.07 -8.44 -3.37
N SER A 125 -12.50 -8.61 -4.56
CA SER A 125 -12.71 -9.79 -5.42
C SER A 125 -12.27 -11.07 -4.72
N ARG A 126 -11.06 -11.08 -4.15
CA ARG A 126 -10.52 -12.23 -3.39
C ARG A 126 -11.35 -12.58 -2.15
N ARG A 127 -12.09 -11.63 -1.59
CA ARG A 127 -13.01 -11.84 -0.45
C ARG A 127 -14.46 -12.12 -0.87
N GLY A 128 -14.78 -12.18 -2.16
CA GLY A 128 -16.16 -12.36 -2.64
C GLY A 128 -17.07 -11.15 -2.41
N LEU A 129 -16.51 -9.99 -2.07
CA LEU A 129 -17.22 -8.76 -1.71
C LEU A 129 -17.62 -7.99 -2.98
N LYS A 130 -18.61 -8.54 -3.69
CA LYS A 130 -19.06 -8.03 -4.98
C LYS A 130 -19.54 -6.59 -4.91
N ARG A 131 -20.38 -6.26 -3.93
CA ARG A 131 -20.94 -4.91 -3.80
C ARG A 131 -19.83 -3.88 -3.60
N GLU A 132 -18.90 -4.18 -2.71
CA GLU A 132 -17.77 -3.33 -2.36
C GLU A 132 -16.83 -3.16 -3.57
N ALA A 133 -16.53 -4.23 -4.33
CA ALA A 133 -15.75 -4.15 -5.55
C ALA A 133 -16.36 -3.17 -6.58
N TYR A 134 -17.68 -3.23 -6.78
CA TYR A 134 -18.38 -2.33 -7.69
C TYR A 134 -18.51 -0.89 -7.15
N GLN A 135 -18.57 -0.71 -5.83
CA GLN A 135 -18.52 0.63 -5.22
C GLN A 135 -17.17 1.31 -5.49
N ILE A 136 -16.06 0.58 -5.31
CA ILE A 136 -14.72 1.09 -5.61
C ILE A 136 -14.54 1.37 -7.11
N LEU A 137 -15.11 0.53 -7.99
CA LEU A 137 -15.13 0.78 -9.43
C LEU A 137 -15.87 2.07 -9.80
N GLU A 138 -16.98 2.36 -9.12
CA GLU A 138 -17.72 3.59 -9.36
C GLU A 138 -16.96 4.81 -8.84
N GLU A 139 -16.34 4.68 -7.67
CA GLU A 139 -15.48 5.73 -7.12
C GLU A 139 -14.29 6.06 -8.04
N MET A 140 -13.67 5.02 -8.60
CA MET A 140 -12.62 5.14 -9.59
C MET A 140 -13.05 6.04 -10.76
N ARG A 141 -14.26 5.83 -11.30
CA ARG A 141 -14.79 6.64 -12.41
C ARG A 141 -15.10 8.07 -12.00
N LYS A 142 -15.68 8.27 -10.81
CA LYS A 142 -15.98 9.61 -10.27
C LYS A 142 -14.72 10.45 -10.11
N ASN A 143 -13.62 9.81 -9.72
CA ASN A 143 -12.30 10.46 -9.61
C ASN A 143 -11.54 10.51 -10.95
N GLY A 144 -12.24 10.35 -12.07
CA GLY A 144 -11.69 10.52 -13.42
C GLY A 144 -10.75 9.42 -13.89
N GLN A 145 -10.66 8.30 -13.15
CA GLN A 145 -9.85 7.15 -13.57
C GLN A 145 -10.70 6.19 -14.42
N ALA A 146 -10.19 5.82 -15.59
CA ALA A 146 -10.85 4.86 -16.47
C ALA A 146 -10.45 3.41 -16.10
N PRO A 147 -11.41 2.50 -15.85
CA PRO A 147 -11.13 1.08 -15.66
C PRO A 147 -10.34 0.48 -16.83
N ASP A 148 -9.28 -0.26 -16.54
CA ASP A 148 -8.42 -0.88 -17.55
C ASP A 148 -8.67 -2.40 -17.68
N ALA A 149 -7.90 -3.06 -18.56
CA ALA A 149 -8.01 -4.50 -18.76
C ALA A 149 -7.72 -5.30 -17.47
N VAL A 150 -6.90 -4.77 -16.56
CA VAL A 150 -6.65 -5.39 -15.25
C VAL A 150 -7.90 -5.29 -14.39
N THR A 151 -8.57 -4.14 -14.35
CA THR A 151 -9.82 -3.95 -13.61
C THR A 151 -10.89 -4.96 -14.03
N TRP A 152 -11.14 -5.09 -15.33
CA TRP A 152 -12.17 -6.00 -15.84
C TRP A 152 -11.84 -7.47 -15.58
N ARG A 153 -10.58 -7.86 -15.78
CA ARG A 153 -10.12 -9.22 -15.44
C ARG A 153 -10.30 -9.57 -13.96
N ILE A 154 -10.16 -8.61 -13.05
CA ILE A 154 -10.41 -8.82 -11.61
C ILE A 154 -11.90 -9.06 -11.34
N LEU A 155 -12.78 -8.30 -12.02
CA LEU A 155 -14.23 -8.41 -11.87
C LEU A 155 -14.78 -9.69 -12.51
N ASP A 156 -14.24 -10.14 -13.64
CA ASP A 156 -14.64 -11.40 -14.26
C ASP A 156 -14.40 -12.58 -13.31
N LYS A 157 -13.21 -12.65 -12.70
CA LYS A 157 -12.88 -13.65 -11.66
C LYS A 157 -13.86 -13.64 -10.48
N LEU A 158 -14.40 -12.47 -10.13
CA LEU A 158 -15.37 -12.31 -9.05
C LEU A 158 -16.74 -12.90 -9.41
N HIS A 159 -17.11 -12.91 -10.69
CA HIS A 159 -18.33 -13.59 -11.13
C HIS A 159 -18.12 -15.10 -11.25
N ASP A 160 -16.96 -15.53 -11.75
CA ASP A 160 -16.62 -16.94 -11.94
C ASP A 160 -16.50 -17.70 -10.61
N SER A 161 -15.90 -17.08 -9.59
CA SER A 161 -15.78 -17.67 -8.24
C SER A 161 -17.13 -17.95 -7.57
N ARG A 162 -18.21 -17.31 -8.00
CA ARG A 162 -19.58 -17.59 -7.53
C ARG A 162 -20.24 -18.76 -8.27
N SER A 163 -19.87 -19.02 -9.53
CA SER A 163 -20.35 -20.20 -10.27
C SER A 163 -19.89 -21.50 -9.59
N LEU A 164 -18.65 -21.51 -9.11
CA LEU A 164 -18.07 -22.67 -8.41
C LEU A 164 -18.63 -22.87 -6.99
N ALA A 165 -19.03 -21.80 -6.30
CA ALA A 165 -19.63 -21.90 -4.96
C ALA A 165 -21.08 -22.45 -5.02
N MET A 166 -21.86 -22.09 -6.05
CA MET A 166 -23.23 -22.61 -6.21
C MET A 166 -23.26 -24.07 -6.69
N GLU A 167 -22.28 -24.51 -7.50
CA GLU A 167 -22.19 -25.92 -7.95
C GLU A 167 -21.79 -26.90 -6.82
N GLY A 168 -21.14 -26.41 -5.76
CA GLY A 168 -20.80 -27.20 -4.57
C GLY A 168 -21.95 -27.42 -3.59
N GLU A 169 -22.93 -26.50 -3.54
CA GLU A 169 -24.09 -26.58 -2.65
C GLU A 169 -25.26 -27.39 -3.26
N SER A 170 -25.26 -27.61 -4.57
CA SER A 170 -26.25 -28.45 -5.27
C SER A 170 -25.91 -29.95 -5.32
N ASN A 171 -24.78 -30.37 -4.75
CA ASN A 171 -24.30 -31.76 -4.73
C ASN A 171 -24.28 -32.38 -3.32
N LEU A 172 -25.03 -31.81 -2.38
CA LEU A 172 -25.32 -32.37 -1.05
C LEU A 172 -26.84 -32.55 -0.89
#